data_AF-A0A3C1DCK5-F1
#
_entry.id   AF-A0A3C1DCK5-F1
#
_cell.length_a   1.000
_cell.length_b   1.000
_cell.length_c   1.000
_cell.angle_alpha   90.00
_cell.angle_beta   90.00
_cell.angle_gamma   90.00
#
_symmetry.space_group_name_H-M   'P 1'
#
loop_
_entity.id
_entity.type
_entity.pdbx_description
1 polymer ?
#
loop_
_entity_poly.entity_id
_entity_poly.type
_entity_poly.pdbx_seq_one_letter_code
_entity_poly.pdbx_strand_id
1 'polypeptide(L)' 'YLSVIEALHHAGVANGVKTDIRLIDGEQLDDGNAADVLSGMDGILVPGGFG' A
#
# COMPACT_ATOMS: atom_id res chain seq x y z
N TYR A 1 0.07 10.78 -1.55
CA TYR A 1 -0.09 9.69 -2.54
C TYR A 1 -1.46 9.67 -3.24
N LEU A 2 -2.10 10.82 -3.50
CA LEU A 2 -3.45 10.87 -4.08
C LEU A 2 -3.54 10.17 -5.45
N SER A 3 -2.67 10.52 -6.40
CA SER A 3 -2.70 9.93 -7.74
C SER A 3 -2.47 8.42 -7.75
N VAL A 4 -1.71 7.89 -6.78
CA VAL A 4 -1.45 6.45 -6.64
C VAL A 4 -2.70 5.73 -6.11
N ILE A 5 -3.34 6.30 -5.09
CA ILE A 5 -4.56 5.76 -4.48
C ILE A 5 -5.70 5.72 -5.51
N GLU A 6 -5.90 6.79 -6.28
CA GLU A 6 -6.92 6.84 -7.34
C GLU A 6 -6.65 5.82 -8.45
N ALA A 7 -5.40 5.66 -8.86
CA ALA A 7 -5.04 4.66 -9.87
C ALA A 7 -5.37 3.23 -9.39
N LEU A 8 -5.08 2.90 -8.14
CA LEU A 8 -5.45 1.61 -7.55
C LEU A 8 -6.97 1.44 -7.47
N HIS A 9 -7.71 2.49 -7.11
CA HIS A 9 -9.16 2.45 -7.07
C HIS A 9 -9.77 2.14 -8.45
N HIS A 10 -9.31 2.84 -9.50
CA HIS A 10 -9.73 2.58 -10.88
C HIS A 10 -9.36 1.15 -11.34
N ALA A 11 -8.18 0.66 -10.96
CA ALA A 11 -7.79 -0.72 -11.24
C ALA A 11 -8.73 -1.73 -10.53
N GLY A 12 -9.12 -1.47 -9.29
CA GLY A 12 -10.11 -2.28 -8.56
C GLY A 12 -11.43 -2.37 -9.31
N VAL A 13 -11.98 -1.21 -9.73
CA VAL A 13 -13.21 -1.14 -10.52
C VAL A 13 -13.08 -1.92 -11.83
N ALA A 14 -11.98 -1.75 -12.56
CA ALA A 14 -11.75 -2.44 -13.84
C ALA A 14 -11.65 -3.97 -13.68
N ASN A 15 -11.18 -4.45 -12.52
CA ASN A 15 -11.06 -5.88 -12.22
C ASN A 15 -12.26 -6.44 -11.43
N GLY A 16 -13.27 -5.62 -11.11
CA GLY A 16 -14.42 -6.05 -10.32
C GLY A 16 -14.08 -6.43 -8.88
N VAL A 17 -13.00 -5.87 -8.31
CA VAL A 17 -12.54 -6.12 -6.93
C VAL A 17 -12.49 -4.83 -6.12
N LYS A 18 -12.71 -4.92 -4.81
CA LYS A 18 -12.54 -3.79 -3.91
C LYS A 18 -11.10 -3.72 -3.43
N THR A 19 -10.39 -2.65 -3.76
CA THR A 19 -9.06 -2.39 -3.20
C THR A 19 -9.17 -1.93 -1.75
N ASP A 20 -8.47 -2.62 -0.84
CA ASP A 20 -8.26 -2.18 0.54
C ASP A 20 -6.83 -1.62 0.67
N ILE A 21 -6.72 -0.30 0.86
CA ILE A 21 -5.43 0.39 0.87
C ILE A 21 -5.11 0.78 2.31
N ARG A 22 -4.03 0.19 2.83
CA ARG A 22 -3.46 0.54 4.14
C ARG A 22 -2.21 1.38 3.93
N LEU A 23 -2.27 2.64 4.37
CA LEU A 23 -1.11 3.52 4.39
C LEU A 23 -0.27 3.18 5.61
N ILE A 24 0.98 2.78 5.38
CA ILE A 24 1.96 2.51 6.43
C ILE A 24 3.03 3.58 6.35
N ASP A 25 3.40 4.09 7.53
CA ASP A 25 4.54 4.99 7.66
C ASP A 25 5.84 4.18 7.58
N GLY A 26 6.64 4.45 6.54
CA GLY A 26 7.90 3.75 6.30
C GLY A 26 8.95 4.03 7.37
N GLU A 27 8.87 5.17 8.08
CA GLU A 27 9.81 5.49 9.16
C GLU A 27 9.58 4.63 10.41
N GLN A 28 8.40 4.01 10.52
CA GLN A 28 8.05 3.10 11.61
C GLN A 28 8.36 1.64 11.28
N LEU A 29 8.80 1.34 10.06
CA LEU A 29 9.14 -0.02 9.63
C LEU A 29 10.63 -0.29 9.80
N ASP A 30 10.92 -1.46 10.35
CA ASP A 30 12.28 -1.99 10.47
C ASP A 30 12.30 -3.51 10.23
N ASP A 31 13.50 -4.09 10.20
CA ASP A 31 13.68 -5.53 9.98
C ASP A 31 13.02 -6.39 11.07
N GLY A 32 12.75 -5.83 12.25
CA GLY A 32 12.14 -6.52 13.39
C GLY A 32 10.61 -6.56 13.34
N ASN A 33 9.96 -5.59 12.70
CA ASN A 33 8.50 -5.46 12.69
C ASN A 33 7.84 -5.64 11.31
N ALA A 34 8.61 -5.55 10.22
CA ALA A 34 8.04 -5.51 8.87
C ALA A 34 7.22 -6.76 8.54
N ALA A 35 7.67 -7.94 8.97
CA ALA A 35 6.96 -9.20 8.74
C ALA A 35 5.57 -9.20 9.39
N ASP A 36 5.44 -8.63 10.58
CA ASP A 36 4.18 -8.60 11.33
C ASP A 36 3.25 -7.51 10.77
N VAL A 37 3.77 -6.31 10.52
CA VAL A 37 3.00 -5.17 10.02
C VAL A 37 2.44 -5.42 8.62
N LEU A 38 3.21 -6.07 7.76
CA LEU A 38 2.83 -6.37 6.37
C LEU A 38 2.09 -7.71 6.23
N SER A 39 1.91 -8.44 7.33
CA SER A 39 1.22 -9.72 7.34
C SER A 39 -0.22 -9.60 6.85
N GLY A 40 -0.63 -10.52 5.98
CA GLY A 40 -1.97 -10.55 5.40
C GLY A 40 -2.25 -9.47 4.36
N MET A 41 -1.24 -8.75 3.87
CA MET A 41 -1.36 -7.92 2.67
C MET A 41 -1.19 -8.78 1.41
N ASP A 42 -2.05 -8.55 0.41
CA ASP A 42 -1.97 -9.24 -0.88
C ASP A 42 -0.91 -8.64 -1.82
N GLY A 43 -0.44 -7.42 -1.52
CA GLY A 43 0.57 -6.74 -2.32
C GLY A 43 1.12 -5.51 -1.60
N ILE A 44 2.38 -5.18 -1.90
CA ILE A 44 3.09 -4.03 -1.32
C ILE A 44 3.51 -3.11 -2.46
N LEU A 45 3.14 -1.83 -2.35
CA LEU A 45 3.54 -0.78 -3.28
C LEU A 45 4.37 0.26 -2.52
N VAL A 46 5.63 0.44 -2.91
CA VAL A 46 6.53 1.44 -2.35
C VAL A 46 6.59 2.64 -3.29
N PRO A 47 5.83 3.73 -3.03
CA PRO A 47 5.88 4.92 -3.86
C PRO A 47 7.14 5.76 -3.56
N GLY A 48 7.44 6.73 -4.42
CA GLY A 48 8.55 7.66 -4.16
C GLY A 48 8.29 8.52 -2.92
N GLY A 49 9.32 8.70 -2.08
CA GLY A 49 9.30 9.61 -0.94
C GLY A 49 9.67 11.04 -1.34
N PHE A 50 9.18 12.02 -0.60
CA PHE A 50 9.69 13.40 -0.66
C PHE A 50 10.83 13.51 0.34
N GLY A 51 11.94 14.14 -0.07
CA GLY A 51 13.21 14.17 0.67
C GLY A 51 13.16 14.89 2.01
#